data_AF-A0A239RKD1-F1
#
_entry.id   AF-A0A239RKD1-F1
#
_cell.length_a   1.000
_cell.length_b   1.000
_cell.length_c   1.000
_cell.angle_alpha   90.00
_cell.angle_beta   90.00
_cell.angle_gamma   90.00
#
_symmetry.space_group_name_H-M   'P 1'
#
loop_
_entity.id
_entity.type
_entity.pdbx_description
1 polymer ?
#
loop_
_entity_poly.entity_id
_entity_poly.type
_entity_poly.pdbx_seq_one_letter_code
_entity_poly.pdbx_strand_id
1 'polypeptide(L)'
;METKKDFETYWLENRKQILENNPEYKRIIDSYKMSSGADWLLFAIPVVGAIMVINYRPFGRELLNYLLSAAVAIVLFGLSVWVKSLITNNRPLSEVEAEIKEKCRRQYEQG
;
A
#
# COMPACT_ATOMS: atom_id res chain seq x y z
N MET A 1 -21.49 -12.28 31.06
CA MET A 1 -22.06 -11.82 29.77
C MET A 1 -22.23 -10.31 29.73
N GLU A 2 -22.54 -9.65 30.86
CA GLU A 2 -22.61 -8.18 30.98
C GLU A 2 -21.32 -7.46 30.57
N THR A 3 -20.17 -7.88 31.09
CA THR A 3 -18.85 -7.27 30.78
C THR A 3 -18.48 -7.29 29.30
N LYS A 4 -18.92 -8.32 28.55
CA LYS A 4 -18.65 -8.42 27.11
C LYS A 4 -19.47 -7.40 26.31
N LYS A 5 -20.76 -7.25 26.64
CA LYS A 5 -21.63 -6.24 26.00
C LYS A 5 -21.20 -4.83 26.36
N ASP A 6 -20.79 -4.62 27.60
CA ASP A 6 -20.30 -3.34 28.11
C ASP A 6 -19.03 -2.88 27.37
N PHE A 7 -18.04 -3.78 27.22
CA PHE A 7 -16.85 -3.51 26.42
C PHE A 7 -17.16 -3.26 24.94
N GLU A 8 -18.11 -3.97 24.34
CA GLU A 8 -18.46 -3.74 22.93
C GLU A 8 -19.08 -2.35 22.71
N THR A 9 -19.92 -1.89 23.62
CA THR A 9 -20.48 -0.53 23.59
C THR A 9 -19.37 0.51 23.79
N TYR A 10 -18.52 0.34 24.80
CA TYR A 10 -17.36 1.21 25.05
C TYR A 10 -16.42 1.27 23.83
N TRP A 11 -16.12 0.12 23.23
CA TRP A 11 -15.31 0.03 22.03
C TRP A 11 -15.97 0.74 20.86
N LEU A 12 -17.28 0.59 20.63
CA LEU A 12 -18.01 1.25 19.54
C LEU A 12 -18.00 2.78 19.70
N GLU A 13 -18.22 3.29 20.90
CA GLU A 13 -18.24 4.73 21.18
C GLU A 13 -16.84 5.36 21.08
N ASN A 14 -15.81 4.66 21.56
CA ASN A 14 -14.45 5.19 21.63
C ASN A 14 -13.54 4.73 20.48
N ARG A 15 -14.03 3.88 19.56
CA ARG A 15 -13.26 3.23 18.49
C ARG A 15 -12.38 4.22 17.74
N LYS A 16 -12.99 5.32 17.31
CA LYS A 16 -12.34 6.31 16.45
C LYS A 16 -11.18 6.98 17.18
N GLN A 17 -11.39 7.39 18.43
CA GLN A 17 -10.37 8.02 19.26
C GLN A 17 -9.24 7.04 19.61
N ILE A 18 -9.56 5.79 19.97
CA ILE A 18 -8.58 4.74 20.27
C ILE A 18 -7.71 4.44 19.05
N LEU A 19 -8.33 4.29 17.87
CA LEU A 19 -7.59 4.03 16.62
C LEU A 19 -6.73 5.24 16.22
N GLU A 20 -7.22 6.48 16.33
CA GLU A 20 -6.46 7.69 15.99
C GLU A 20 -5.28 7.97 16.95
N ASN A 21 -5.36 7.51 18.20
CA ASN A 21 -4.26 7.62 19.17
C ASN A 21 -3.23 6.50 19.06
N ASN A 22 -3.51 5.42 18.31
CA ASN A 22 -2.57 4.32 18.16
C ASN A 22 -1.52 4.63 17.07
N PRO A 23 -0.23 4.75 17.43
CA PRO A 23 0.83 5.08 16.47
C PRO A 23 1.01 3.98 15.41
N GLU A 24 0.72 2.73 15.75
CA GLU A 24 0.77 1.60 14.82
C GLU A 24 -0.34 1.67 13.76
N TYR A 25 -1.57 2.02 14.16
CA TYR A 25 -2.70 2.25 13.25
C TYR A 25 -2.44 3.43 12.31
N LYS A 26 -1.93 4.55 12.86
CA LYS A 26 -1.53 5.71 12.06
C LYS A 26 -0.43 5.35 11.07
N ARG A 27 0.61 4.64 11.48
CA ARG A 27 1.71 4.23 10.59
C ARG A 27 1.23 3.32 9.46
N ILE A 28 0.26 2.44 9.72
CA ILE A 28 -0.31 1.57 8.70
C ILE A 28 -1.24 2.35 7.77
N ILE A 29 -2.15 3.17 8.30
CA ILE A 29 -2.96 4.08 7.47
C ILE A 29 -2.06 4.98 6.63
N ASP A 30 -0.99 5.53 7.18
CA ASP A 30 -0.04 6.39 6.46
C ASP A 30 0.72 5.61 5.39
N SER A 31 1.10 4.34 5.66
CA SER A 31 1.66 3.43 4.65
C SER A 31 0.66 3.08 3.54
N TYR A 32 -0.64 3.01 3.85
CA TYR A 32 -1.72 2.87 2.86
C TYR A 32 -2.02 4.20 2.15
N LYS A 33 -1.75 5.33 2.81
CA LYS A 33 -1.88 6.70 2.29
C LYS A 33 -0.71 7.09 1.38
N MET A 34 0.13 6.13 1.03
CA MET A 34 1.05 6.13 -0.11
C MET A 34 0.25 6.14 -1.43
N SER A 35 -0.60 7.14 -1.60
CA SER A 35 -1.44 7.41 -2.75
C SER A 35 -1.29 8.89 -3.04
N SER A 36 -0.20 9.23 -3.75
CA SER A 36 -0.09 10.38 -4.66
C SER A 36 1.36 10.58 -5.11
N GLY A 37 2.35 10.57 -4.21
CA GLY A 37 3.76 10.83 -4.56
C GLY A 37 4.53 9.61 -5.09
N ALA A 38 4.33 8.44 -4.48
CA ALA A 38 5.00 7.20 -4.87
C ALA A 38 4.42 6.62 -6.16
N ASP A 39 3.10 6.68 -6.36
CA ASP A 39 2.45 6.30 -7.63
C ASP A 39 2.96 7.15 -8.80
N TRP A 40 3.25 8.44 -8.57
CA TRP A 40 3.82 9.32 -9.59
C TRP A 40 5.24 8.91 -9.99
N LEU A 41 6.07 8.56 -9.00
CA LEU A 41 7.42 8.04 -9.25
C LEU A 41 7.40 6.68 -9.95
N LEU A 42 6.48 5.80 -9.54
CA LEU A 42 6.27 4.48 -10.10
C LEU A 42 5.80 4.55 -11.57
N PHE A 43 5.00 5.56 -11.94
CA PHE A 43 4.60 5.82 -13.32
C PHE A 43 5.67 6.56 -14.13
N ALA A 44 6.50 7.40 -13.50
CA ALA A 44 7.55 8.16 -14.17
C ALA A 44 8.72 7.28 -14.64
N ILE A 45 9.09 6.25 -13.88
CA ILE A 45 10.19 5.34 -14.22
C ILE A 45 9.96 4.60 -15.56
N PRO A 46 8.78 3.99 -15.81
CA PRO A 46 8.44 3.40 -17.11
C PRO A 46 8.55 4.39 -18.27
N VAL A 47 8.11 5.63 -18.06
CA VAL A 47 8.11 6.67 -19.10
C VAL A 47 9.55 7.10 -19.45
N VAL A 48 10.40 7.33 -18.45
CA VAL A 48 11.82 7.69 -18.67
C VAL A 48 12.58 6.52 -19.31
N GLY A 49 12.33 5.29 -18.86
CA GLY A 49 12.91 4.09 -19.45
C GLY A 49 12.52 3.89 -20.91
N ALA A 50 11.23 4.09 -21.25
CA ALA A 50 10.74 4.02 -22.62
C ALA A 50 11.37 5.11 -23.52
N ILE A 51 11.52 6.34 -23.03
CA ILE A 51 12.12 7.45 -23.78
C ILE A 51 13.60 7.17 -24.09
N MET A 52 14.38 6.64 -23.13
CA MET A 52 15.78 6.27 -23.35
C MET A 52 15.94 5.21 -24.45
N VAL A 53 15.08 4.18 -24.45
CA VAL A 53 15.11 3.10 -25.45
C VAL A 53 14.72 3.60 -26.86
N ILE A 54 13.74 4.51 -26.95
CA ILE A 54 13.34 5.12 -28.22
C ILE A 54 14.46 5.99 -28.80
N ASN A 55 15.17 6.74 -27.96
CA ASN A 55 16.23 7.66 -28.42
C ASN A 55 17.50 6.90 -28.85
N TYR A 56 17.79 5.75 -28.25
CA TYR A 56 18.97 4.95 -28.56
C TYR A 56 18.91 4.26 -29.94
N ARG A 57 17.71 4.13 -30.55
CA ARG A 57 17.42 3.41 -31.82
C ARG A 57 18.45 2.30 -32.13
N PRO A 58 18.57 1.28 -31.28
CA PRO A 58 19.67 0.30 -31.37
C PRO A 58 19.67 -0.50 -32.68
N PHE A 59 18.54 -0.54 -33.39
CA PHE A 59 18.41 -1.23 -34.66
C PHE A 59 18.07 -0.26 -35.80
N GLY A 60 18.66 -0.46 -36.97
CA GLY A 60 18.39 0.35 -38.17
C GLY A 60 17.00 0.13 -38.79
N ARG A 61 16.18 -0.79 -38.25
CA ARG A 61 14.82 -1.08 -38.73
C ARG A 61 13.79 -0.55 -37.73
N GLU A 62 12.90 0.31 -38.20
CA GLU A 62 11.94 1.03 -37.36
C GLU A 62 10.96 0.09 -36.64
N LEU A 63 10.47 -0.95 -37.32
CA LEU A 63 9.54 -1.93 -36.74
C LEU A 63 10.14 -2.69 -35.53
N LEU A 64 11.43 -3.02 -35.58
CA LEU A 64 12.14 -3.71 -34.49
C LEU A 64 12.31 -2.81 -33.26
N ASN A 65 12.57 -1.51 -33.47
CA ASN A 65 12.65 -0.55 -32.38
C ASN A 65 11.28 -0.33 -31.70
N TYR A 66 10.19 -0.31 -32.47
CA TYR A 66 8.83 -0.24 -31.93
C TYR A 66 8.45 -1.50 -31.14
N LEU A 67 8.83 -2.68 -31.63
CA LEU A 67 8.56 -3.93 -30.91
C LEU A 67 9.35 -3.99 -29.58
N LEU A 68 10.61 -3.55 -29.61
CA LEU A 68 11.47 -3.50 -28.43
C LEU A 68 10.96 -2.49 -27.40
N SER A 69 10.54 -1.29 -27.83
CA SER A 69 10.01 -0.27 -26.92
C SER A 69 8.70 -0.73 -26.26
N ALA A 70 7.82 -1.38 -27.01
CA ALA A 70 6.59 -1.97 -26.47
C ALA A 70 6.90 -3.08 -25.43
N ALA A 71 7.85 -3.96 -25.73
CA ALA A 71 8.27 -5.00 -24.80
C ALA A 71 8.86 -4.42 -23.49
N VAL A 72 9.72 -3.41 -23.60
CA VAL A 72 10.29 -2.71 -22.43
C VAL A 72 9.19 -2.04 -21.61
N ALA A 73 8.22 -1.39 -22.24
CA ALA A 73 7.10 -0.76 -21.54
C ALA A 73 6.27 -1.78 -20.74
N ILE A 74 5.98 -2.96 -21.32
CA ILE A 74 5.24 -4.04 -20.64
C ILE A 74 6.04 -4.55 -19.42
N VAL A 75 7.34 -4.78 -19.57
CA VAL A 75 8.19 -5.24 -18.46
C VAL A 75 8.27 -4.20 -17.34
N LEU A 76 8.46 -2.93 -17.67
CA LEU A 76 8.52 -1.85 -16.68
C LEU A 76 7.17 -1.67 -15.97
N PHE A 77 6.05 -1.83 -16.68
CA PHE A 77 4.73 -1.83 -16.07
C PHE A 77 4.55 -3.01 -15.11
N GLY A 78 4.92 -4.22 -15.54
CA GLY A 78 4.85 -5.41 -14.70
C GLY A 78 5.70 -5.30 -13.43
N LEU A 79 6.93 -4.79 -13.54
CA LEU A 79 7.81 -4.54 -12.40
C LEU A 79 7.24 -3.48 -11.45
N SER A 80 6.63 -2.43 -12.00
CA SER A 80 5.96 -1.39 -11.22
C SER A 80 4.81 -1.96 -10.37
N VAL A 81 3.95 -2.76 -11.00
CA VAL A 81 2.84 -3.44 -10.31
C VAL A 81 3.37 -4.42 -9.26
N TRP A 82 4.42 -5.17 -9.57
CA TRP A 82 5.02 -6.14 -8.65
C TRP A 82 5.65 -5.47 -7.43
N VAL A 83 6.43 -4.40 -7.63
CA VAL A 83 6.99 -3.60 -6.53
C VAL A 83 5.89 -2.99 -5.67
N LYS A 84 4.82 -2.46 -6.28
CA LYS A 84 3.65 -1.97 -5.52
C LYS A 84 3.03 -3.09 -4.68
N SER A 85 2.90 -4.28 -5.24
CA SER A 85 2.39 -5.46 -4.52
C SER A 85 3.30 -5.92 -3.37
N LEU A 86 4.62 -5.76 -3.48
CA LEU A 86 5.56 -6.12 -2.42
C LEU A 86 5.61 -5.07 -1.30
N ILE A 87 5.55 -3.79 -1.65
CA ILE A 87 5.53 -2.68 -0.68
C ILE A 87 4.20 -2.66 0.07
N THR A 88 3.10 -3.00 -0.62
CA THR A 88 1.77 -3.21 -0.01
C THR A 88 1.76 -4.59 0.65
N ASN A 89 2.64 -4.79 1.61
CA ASN A 89 2.80 -6.01 2.38
C ASN A 89 1.52 -6.27 3.20
N ASN A 90 0.54 -6.89 2.54
CA ASN A 90 -0.50 -7.85 2.96
C ASN A 90 -1.01 -7.90 4.41
N ARG A 91 -0.83 -6.89 5.25
CA ARG A 91 -1.54 -6.79 6.53
C ARG A 91 -2.84 -6.03 6.29
N PRO A 92 -3.97 -6.73 6.08
CA PRO A 92 -5.24 -6.05 5.91
C PRO A 92 -5.50 -5.19 7.16
N LEU A 93 -5.97 -3.96 6.94
CA LEU A 93 -6.29 -3.03 8.02
C LEU A 93 -7.19 -3.67 9.10
N SER A 94 -8.04 -4.62 8.71
CA SER A 94 -8.89 -5.40 9.61
C SER A 94 -8.12 -6.25 10.63
N GLU A 95 -6.96 -6.80 10.26
CA GLU A 95 -6.14 -7.61 11.16
C GLU A 95 -5.45 -6.73 12.22
N VAL A 96 -5.03 -5.53 11.82
CA VAL A 96 -4.48 -4.51 12.72
C VAL A 96 -5.56 -4.01 13.68
N GLU A 97 -6.76 -3.72 13.18
CA GLU A 97 -7.89 -3.32 14.03
C GLU A 97 -8.28 -4.41 15.02
N ALA A 98 -8.21 -5.69 14.63
CA ALA A 98 -8.46 -6.82 15.52
C ALA A 98 -7.40 -6.90 16.64
N GLU A 99 -6.13 -6.72 16.31
CA GLU A 99 -5.05 -6.73 17.31
C GLU A 99 -5.18 -5.57 18.32
N ILE A 100 -5.52 -4.37 17.84
CA ILE A 100 -5.75 -3.20 18.72
C ILE A 100 -6.98 -3.45 19.61
N LYS A 101 -8.05 -4.04 19.08
CA LYS A 101 -9.24 -4.40 19.86
C LYS A 101 -8.92 -5.41 20.95
N GLU A 102 -8.08 -6.41 20.67
CA GLU A 102 -7.62 -7.37 21.69
C GLU A 102 -6.75 -6.72 22.76
N LYS A 103 -5.79 -5.87 22.38
CA LYS A 103 -4.96 -5.13 23.34
C LYS A 103 -5.82 -4.24 24.25
N CYS A 104 -6.80 -3.55 23.69
CA CYS A 104 -7.71 -2.69 24.45
C CYS A 104 -8.60 -3.50 25.41
N ARG A 105 -9.04 -4.69 25.00
CA ARG A 105 -9.80 -5.60 25.87
C ARG A 105 -8.96 -6.07 27.05
N ARG A 106 -7.70 -6.49 26.82
CA ARG A 106 -6.80 -6.93 27.89
C ARG A 106 -6.53 -5.81 28.90
N GLN A 107 -6.41 -4.56 28.46
CA GLN A 107 -6.27 -3.41 29.36
C GLN A 107 -7.55 -3.12 30.16
N TYR A 108 -8.72 -3.25 29.54
CA TYR A 108 -10.02 -3.09 30.22
C TYR A 108 -10.29 -4.20 31.26
N GLU A 109 -9.80 -5.41 31.03
CA GLU A 109 -9.94 -6.55 31.94
C GLU A 109 -8.91 -6.54 33.09
N GLN A 110 -7.83 -5.76 32.98
CA GLN A 110 -6.75 -5.65 33.97
C GLN A 110 -6.82 -4.39 34.85
N GLY A 111 -7.66 -3.41 34.49
CA GLY A 111 -7.93 -2.20 35.27
C GLY A 111 -9.23 -2.30 36.04
#